data_AF-A0A927ZGN4-F1
#
_entry.id   AF-A0A927ZGN4-F1
#
_cell.length_a   1.000
_cell.length_b   1.000
_cell.length_c   1.000
_cell.angle_alpha   90.00
_cell.angle_beta   90.00
_cell.angle_gamma   90.00
#
_symmetry.space_group_name_H-M   'P 1'
#
loop_
_entity.id
_entity.type
_entity.pdbx_description
1 polymer ?
#
loop_
_entity_poly.entity_id
_entity_poly.type
_entity_poly.pdbx_seq_one_letter_code
_entity_poly.pdbx_strand_id
1 'polypeptide(L)'
;MHKNKKIAVIIAAAGSGTRMGGGIPKQFLEIEGKPVLVKTALAFSQNQYIDGFFVVTGEEYIEKSKKLLEGIDKFMGVVAGGAQRQDSVYNGLKVLQADMDYVLVHDAARPFVAQEIINRVVEKAVEKGTAVAAVAVKDTIKTIEDEEQFKSTLPRNQLRSVQTPQGFRKNIIVKAYEKACAEEFYGTDDAALVERMGVPVYVVEGSYDNIKITTKEDMPMEYRIGTGYDVHRFAENRRLILGGVEVPYKLGLLGHSDADVLVHAVMDALLGAAALGDIGRHFPDSDEKYKGASSMKLLENVSDLLENKGYSIGNIDATIIAQEPKLSPFIEEMKINIAETLKISHNKVNIKATTTERLGFTGRKEGIASEAVCILNK
;
A
#
# COMPACT_ATOMS: atom_id res chain seq x y z
N MET A 1 22.74 14.58 -26.69
CA MET A 1 22.50 16.02 -26.43
C MET A 1 22.59 16.41 -24.95
N HIS A 2 22.43 15.49 -23.99
CA HIS A 2 22.35 15.83 -22.55
C HIS A 2 23.67 15.74 -21.77
N LYS A 3 24.73 15.14 -22.33
CA LYS A 3 25.98 14.78 -21.62
C LYS A 3 26.75 15.94 -20.96
N ASN A 4 26.42 17.19 -21.28
CA ASN A 4 27.08 18.38 -20.72
C ASN A 4 26.11 19.27 -19.92
N LYS A 5 24.92 18.78 -19.56
CA LYS A 5 23.92 19.53 -18.80
C LYS A 5 23.76 18.92 -17.43
N LYS A 6 23.89 19.73 -16.38
CA LYS A 6 23.68 19.30 -15.00
C LYS A 6 22.24 19.49 -14.57
N ILE A 7 21.65 18.45 -13.99
CA ILE A 7 20.24 18.37 -13.65
C ILE A 7 20.09 18.01 -12.19
N ALA A 8 19.48 18.91 -11.43
CA ALA A 8 19.11 18.68 -10.04
C ALA A 8 17.61 18.38 -9.90
N VAL A 9 17.24 17.70 -8.82
CA VAL A 9 15.83 17.46 -8.45
C VAL A 9 15.54 18.10 -7.10
N ILE A 10 14.41 18.79 -6.99
CA ILE A 10 13.82 19.21 -5.71
C ILE A 10 12.63 18.31 -5.44
N ILE A 11 12.75 17.47 -4.40
CA ILE A 11 11.67 16.59 -3.94
C ILE A 11 10.89 17.29 -2.83
N ALA A 12 9.65 17.69 -3.12
CA ALA A 12 8.75 18.37 -2.21
C ALA A 12 8.08 17.40 -1.23
N ALA A 13 8.53 17.44 0.03
CA ALA A 13 8.11 16.57 1.13
C ALA A 13 7.64 17.35 2.38
N ALA A 14 7.24 18.62 2.23
CA ALA A 14 6.82 19.50 3.33
C ALA A 14 5.30 19.45 3.62
N GLY A 15 4.53 18.63 2.89
CA GLY A 15 3.09 18.52 3.12
C GLY A 15 2.76 17.83 4.44
N SER A 16 1.86 18.42 5.23
CA SER A 16 1.44 17.93 6.56
C SER A 16 0.60 16.65 6.55
N GLY A 17 0.07 16.24 5.39
CA GLY A 17 -0.63 14.96 5.26
C GLY A 17 -1.95 14.84 6.03
N THR A 18 -2.58 15.96 6.42
CA THR A 18 -3.78 16.03 7.27
C THR A 18 -4.94 15.14 6.81
N ARG A 19 -5.08 14.89 5.49
CA ARG A 19 -6.10 14.02 4.89
C ARG A 19 -5.90 12.51 5.10
N MET A 20 -4.75 12.08 5.63
CA MET A 20 -4.42 10.66 5.87
C MET A 20 -4.81 10.16 7.27
N GLY A 21 -5.22 11.05 8.18
CA GLY A 21 -5.80 10.68 9.48
C GLY A 21 -4.91 9.87 10.43
N GLY A 22 -3.57 9.90 10.27
CA GLY A 22 -2.66 8.94 10.91
C GLY A 22 -1.53 9.51 11.78
N GLY A 23 -1.46 10.82 12.02
CA GLY A 23 -0.39 11.46 12.82
C GLY A 23 1.01 11.43 12.19
N ILE A 24 1.31 10.45 11.33
CA ILE A 24 2.55 10.33 10.56
C ILE A 24 2.35 10.96 9.18
N PRO A 25 3.21 11.89 8.75
CA PRO A 25 3.14 12.44 7.39
C PRO A 25 3.29 11.38 6.32
N LYS A 26 2.50 11.51 5.24
CA LYS A 26 2.39 10.52 4.16
C LYS A 26 3.71 10.10 3.51
N GLN A 27 4.67 11.01 3.42
CA GLN A 27 6.01 10.77 2.89
C GLN A 27 6.81 9.75 3.72
N PHE A 28 6.39 9.47 4.96
CA PHE A 28 7.00 8.48 5.84
C PHE A 28 6.17 7.19 5.99
N LEU A 29 5.03 7.07 5.30
CA LEU A 29 4.32 5.80 5.21
C LEU A 29 5.16 4.80 4.43
N GLU A 30 5.05 3.53 4.77
CA GLU A 30 5.82 2.47 4.12
C GLU A 30 5.02 1.81 3.00
N ILE A 31 5.70 1.56 1.89
CA ILE A 31 5.24 0.73 0.78
C ILE A 31 6.33 -0.31 0.56
N GLU A 32 5.96 -1.60 0.62
CA GLU A 32 6.92 -2.71 0.46
C GLU A 32 8.12 -2.59 1.41
N GLY A 33 7.88 -2.14 2.65
CA GLY A 33 8.91 -1.94 3.68
C GLY A 33 9.84 -0.74 3.45
N LYS A 34 9.54 0.16 2.51
CA LYS A 34 10.30 1.41 2.28
C LYS A 34 9.42 2.64 2.44
N PRO A 35 9.89 3.69 3.13
CA PRO A 35 9.16 4.95 3.19
C PRO A 35 8.89 5.51 1.78
N VAL A 36 7.72 6.11 1.56
CA VAL A 36 7.33 6.78 0.31
C VAL A 36 8.43 7.73 -0.17
N LEU A 37 9.00 8.53 0.74
CA LEU A 37 10.12 9.44 0.44
C LEU A 37 11.34 8.70 -0.13
N VAL A 38 11.72 7.57 0.46
CA VAL A 38 12.87 6.77 0.03
C VAL A 38 12.61 6.17 -1.35
N LYS A 39 11.40 5.64 -1.58
CA LYS A 39 11.02 5.08 -2.88
C LYS A 39 11.08 6.13 -3.99
N THR A 40 10.59 7.34 -3.72
CA THR A 40 10.71 8.50 -4.62
C THR A 40 12.16 8.92 -4.85
N ALA A 41 12.97 9.04 -3.81
CA ALA A 41 14.38 9.44 -3.92
C ALA A 41 15.19 8.44 -4.75
N LEU A 42 14.97 7.13 -4.56
CA LEU A 42 15.63 6.07 -5.34
C LEU A 42 15.34 6.19 -6.83
N ALA A 43 14.11 6.55 -7.23
CA ALA A 43 13.76 6.71 -8.63
C ALA A 43 14.62 7.78 -9.33
N PHE A 44 14.92 8.90 -8.66
CA PHE A 44 15.78 9.94 -9.22
C PHE A 44 17.27 9.63 -9.08
N SER A 45 17.69 9.06 -7.95
CA SER A 45 19.07 8.62 -7.71
C SER A 45 19.55 7.65 -8.81
N GLN A 46 18.71 6.69 -9.19
CA GLN A 46 19.02 5.68 -10.20
C GLN A 46 18.95 6.19 -11.64
N ASN A 47 18.40 7.37 -11.88
CA ASN A 47 18.25 7.89 -13.23
C ASN A 47 19.58 8.44 -13.77
N GLN A 48 19.96 8.05 -14.99
CA GLN A 48 21.23 8.42 -15.62
C GLN A 48 21.39 9.92 -15.94
N TYR A 49 20.30 10.67 -16.05
CA TYR A 49 20.34 12.10 -16.38
C TYR A 49 20.39 13.00 -15.15
N ILE A 50 20.13 12.46 -13.97
CA ILE A 50 20.09 13.22 -12.72
C ILE A 50 21.48 13.22 -12.09
N ASP A 51 21.98 14.40 -11.72
CA ASP A 51 23.27 14.59 -11.07
C ASP A 51 23.14 14.72 -9.55
N GLY A 52 21.97 15.12 -9.06
CA GLY A 52 21.77 15.39 -7.64
C GLY A 52 20.32 15.65 -7.27
N PHE A 53 19.97 15.44 -6.00
CA PHE A 53 18.67 15.83 -5.48
C PHE A 53 18.72 16.39 -4.07
N PHE A 54 17.84 17.35 -3.81
CA PHE A 54 17.52 17.85 -2.48
C PHE A 54 16.10 17.45 -2.09
N VAL A 55 15.87 17.29 -0.79
CA VAL A 55 14.53 17.13 -0.23
C VAL A 55 14.15 18.37 0.54
N VAL A 56 12.97 18.93 0.30
CA VAL A 56 12.41 20.03 1.11
C VAL A 56 11.33 19.48 2.02
N THR A 57 11.44 19.66 3.33
CA THR A 57 10.50 19.08 4.31
C THR A 57 10.30 20.00 5.51
N GLY A 58 9.28 19.75 6.33
CA GLY A 58 9.06 20.51 7.58
C GLY A 58 10.29 20.44 8.49
N GLU A 59 10.58 21.51 9.23
CA GLU A 59 11.78 21.62 10.06
C GLU A 59 11.93 20.44 11.04
N GLU A 60 10.81 20.00 11.62
CA GLU A 60 10.73 18.88 12.54
C GLU A 60 11.09 17.52 11.91
N TYR A 61 11.06 17.42 10.57
CA TYR A 61 11.35 16.21 9.82
C TYR A 61 12.70 16.20 9.11
N ILE A 62 13.51 17.26 9.25
CA ILE A 62 14.82 17.37 8.58
C ILE A 62 15.74 16.22 8.98
N GLU A 63 15.95 16.01 10.28
CA GLU A 63 16.88 14.97 10.77
C GLU A 63 16.38 13.56 10.44
N LYS A 64 15.07 13.32 10.55
CA LYS A 64 14.45 12.06 10.14
C LYS A 64 14.68 11.80 8.64
N SER A 65 14.48 12.82 7.79
CA SER A 65 14.65 12.69 6.34
C SER A 65 16.12 12.49 5.96
N LYS A 66 17.06 13.18 6.60
CA LYS A 66 18.50 12.96 6.39
C LYS A 66 18.87 11.51 6.71
N LYS A 67 18.46 11.01 7.87
CA LYS A 67 18.74 9.63 8.29
C LYS A 67 18.16 8.58 7.33
N LEU A 68 16.96 8.82 6.79
CA LEU A 68 16.33 7.91 5.83
C LEU A 68 17.02 7.89 4.45
N LEU A 69 17.66 9.00 4.07
CA LEU A 69 18.28 9.18 2.75
C LEU A 69 19.80 9.03 2.79
N GLU A 70 20.37 8.84 3.97
CA GLU A 70 21.79 8.59 4.17
C GLU A 70 22.24 7.37 3.37
N GLY A 71 23.32 7.54 2.60
CA GLY A 71 23.86 6.49 1.74
C GLY A 71 23.16 6.30 0.38
N ILE A 72 22.10 7.06 0.08
CA ILE A 72 21.52 7.09 -1.28
C ILE A 72 22.42 7.91 -2.20
N ASP A 73 22.79 7.33 -3.34
CA ASP A 73 23.63 8.01 -4.35
C ASP A 73 22.97 9.31 -4.83
N LYS A 74 23.77 10.34 -5.11
CA LYS A 74 23.34 11.68 -5.58
C LYS A 74 22.48 12.48 -4.59
N PHE A 75 22.37 12.04 -3.34
CA PHE A 75 21.72 12.82 -2.30
C PHE A 75 22.57 14.05 -1.92
N MET A 76 22.02 15.25 -2.08
CA MET A 76 22.73 16.51 -1.83
C MET A 76 22.37 17.15 -0.48
N GLY A 77 21.21 16.81 0.10
CA GLY A 77 20.81 17.28 1.42
C GLY A 77 19.31 17.49 1.61
N VAL A 78 18.96 17.97 2.81
CA VAL A 78 17.58 18.32 3.18
C VAL A 78 17.52 19.80 3.55
N VAL A 79 16.47 20.47 3.09
CA VAL A 79 16.24 21.91 3.27
C VAL A 79 14.91 22.10 4.02
N ALA A 80 14.87 23.11 4.89
CA ALA A 80 13.64 23.52 5.55
C ALA A 80 12.61 24.03 4.53
N GLY A 81 11.41 23.47 4.59
CA GLY A 81 10.25 23.92 3.84
C GLY A 81 9.75 25.29 4.31
N GLY A 82 8.71 25.79 3.66
CA GLY A 82 7.99 26.99 4.07
C GLY A 82 6.52 26.69 4.38
N ALA A 83 5.71 27.74 4.53
CA ALA A 83 4.30 27.60 4.90
C ALA A 83 3.47 26.85 3.84
N GLN A 84 3.77 27.07 2.56
CA GLN A 84 3.12 26.39 1.45
C GLN A 84 4.09 25.54 0.62
N ARG A 85 3.54 24.73 -0.30
CA ARG A 85 4.33 23.95 -1.27
C ARG A 85 5.26 24.86 -2.07
N GLN A 86 4.77 26.00 -2.53
CA GLN A 86 5.53 26.98 -3.29
C GLN A 86 6.76 27.46 -2.50
N ASP A 87 6.57 27.92 -1.26
CA ASP A 87 7.67 28.40 -0.41
C ASP A 87 8.73 27.33 -0.18
N SER A 88 8.27 26.09 0.04
CA SER A 88 9.15 24.94 0.24
C SER A 88 10.02 24.66 -0.97
N VAL A 89 9.44 24.65 -2.17
CA VAL A 89 10.20 24.45 -3.41
C VAL A 89 11.14 25.63 -3.65
N TYR A 90 10.71 26.87 -3.37
CA TYR A 90 11.55 28.05 -3.53
C TYR A 90 12.80 28.00 -2.65
N ASN A 91 12.67 27.57 -1.39
CA ASN A 91 13.81 27.33 -0.50
C ASN A 91 14.77 26.27 -1.08
N GLY A 92 14.23 25.20 -1.67
CA GLY A 92 15.02 24.21 -2.40
C GLY A 92 15.77 24.81 -3.60
N LEU A 93 15.13 25.69 -4.38
CA LEU A 93 15.77 26.34 -5.52
C LEU A 93 16.94 27.25 -5.12
N LYS A 94 16.85 27.92 -3.97
CA LYS A 94 17.89 28.83 -3.46
C LYS A 94 19.20 28.11 -3.10
N VAL A 95 19.15 26.83 -2.73
CA VAL A 95 20.35 26.05 -2.37
C VAL A 95 21.01 25.36 -3.57
N LEU A 96 20.41 25.43 -4.75
CA LEU A 96 20.96 24.78 -5.94
C LEU A 96 22.28 25.41 -6.37
N GLN A 97 23.29 24.56 -6.52
CA GLN A 97 24.63 24.94 -6.99
C GLN A 97 24.58 25.70 -8.32
N ALA A 98 25.51 26.65 -8.49
CA ALA A 98 25.52 27.58 -9.63
C ALA A 98 25.68 26.88 -10.99
N ASP A 99 26.31 25.71 -11.01
CA ASP A 99 26.60 24.90 -12.20
C ASP A 99 25.44 24.00 -12.65
N MET A 100 24.31 23.97 -11.92
CA MET A 100 23.10 23.26 -12.33
C MET A 100 22.37 24.04 -13.44
N ASP A 101 22.15 23.39 -14.59
CA ASP A 101 21.47 23.98 -15.75
C ASP A 101 19.94 23.87 -15.66
N TYR A 102 19.46 22.71 -15.17
CA TYR A 102 18.04 22.35 -15.14
C TYR A 102 17.63 21.83 -13.77
N VAL A 103 16.34 22.00 -13.48
CA VAL A 103 15.72 21.53 -12.23
C VAL A 103 14.46 20.77 -12.56
N LEU A 104 14.31 19.61 -11.94
CA LEU A 104 13.04 18.90 -11.87
C LEU A 104 12.44 19.13 -10.48
N VAL A 105 11.18 19.56 -10.42
CA VAL A 105 10.40 19.59 -9.18
C VAL A 105 9.51 18.36 -9.15
N HIS A 106 9.57 17.61 -8.06
CA HIS A 106 8.80 16.37 -7.90
C HIS A 106 8.13 16.29 -6.54
N ASP A 107 6.92 15.73 -6.49
CA ASP A 107 6.20 15.56 -5.23
C ASP A 107 6.68 14.27 -4.56
N ALA A 108 7.12 14.32 -3.30
CA ALA A 108 7.56 13.14 -2.57
C ALA A 108 6.50 12.03 -2.52
N ALA A 109 5.23 12.42 -2.58
CA ALA A 109 4.07 11.54 -2.55
C ALA A 109 3.76 10.83 -3.88
N ARG A 110 4.64 10.89 -4.90
CA ARG A 110 4.53 10.13 -6.15
C ARG A 110 5.66 9.07 -6.26
N PRO A 111 5.63 8.01 -5.44
CA PRO A 111 6.74 7.05 -5.37
C PRO A 111 6.84 6.10 -6.57
N PHE A 112 5.90 6.18 -7.52
CA PHE A 112 5.80 5.27 -8.68
C PHE A 112 6.22 5.93 -10.00
N VAL A 113 6.96 7.03 -9.96
CA VAL A 113 7.49 7.66 -11.17
C VAL A 113 8.44 6.70 -11.89
N ALA A 114 8.10 6.36 -13.14
CA ALA A 114 8.91 5.48 -13.98
C ALA A 114 10.10 6.22 -14.61
N GLN A 115 11.18 5.50 -14.89
CA GLN A 115 12.41 6.06 -15.49
C GLN A 115 12.14 6.73 -16.83
N GLU A 116 11.23 6.17 -17.62
CA GLU A 116 10.82 6.68 -18.92
C GLU A 116 10.13 8.05 -18.80
N ILE A 117 9.35 8.28 -17.74
CA ILE A 117 8.73 9.59 -17.48
C ILE A 117 9.80 10.62 -17.14
N ILE A 118 10.75 10.27 -16.27
CA ILE A 118 11.88 11.16 -15.92
C ILE A 118 12.67 11.52 -17.19
N ASN A 119 13.01 10.53 -18.00
CA ASN A 119 13.74 10.71 -19.27
C ASN A 119 12.99 11.65 -20.22
N ARG A 120 11.70 11.42 -20.46
CA ARG A 120 10.88 12.28 -21.33
C ARG A 120 10.83 13.72 -20.85
N VAL A 121 10.66 13.93 -19.53
CA VAL A 121 10.65 15.29 -18.94
C VAL A 121 12.01 15.96 -19.12
N VAL A 122 13.12 15.26 -18.81
CA VAL A 122 14.47 15.79 -19.01
C VAL A 122 14.72 16.17 -20.47
N GLU A 123 14.44 15.25 -21.40
CA GLU A 123 14.71 15.45 -22.81
C GLU A 123 13.92 16.64 -23.37
N LYS A 124 12.63 16.72 -23.04
CA LYS A 124 11.77 17.83 -23.46
C LYS A 124 12.16 19.14 -22.81
N ALA A 125 12.53 19.14 -21.51
CA ALA A 125 12.99 20.35 -20.84
C ALA A 125 14.31 20.85 -21.43
N VAL A 126 15.24 19.95 -21.77
CA VAL A 126 16.49 20.34 -22.44
C VAL A 126 16.22 20.96 -23.81
N GLU A 127 15.32 20.34 -24.59
CA GLU A 127 14.92 20.81 -25.92
C GLU A 127 14.19 22.17 -25.89
N LYS A 128 13.18 22.32 -25.02
CA LYS A 128 12.23 23.44 -25.06
C LYS A 128 12.37 24.44 -23.92
N GLY A 129 13.15 24.11 -22.90
CA GLY A 129 13.34 24.90 -21.68
C GLY A 129 12.37 24.56 -20.56
N THR A 130 11.24 23.91 -20.85
CA THR A 130 10.19 23.53 -19.90
C THR A 130 9.58 22.19 -20.32
N ALA A 131 9.15 21.38 -19.35
CA ALA A 131 8.43 20.14 -19.59
C ALA A 131 7.65 19.70 -18.34
N VAL A 132 6.42 19.22 -18.52
CA VAL A 132 5.62 18.63 -17.44
C VAL A 132 5.06 17.28 -17.85
N ALA A 133 5.11 16.31 -16.95
CA ALA A 133 4.40 15.04 -17.14
C ALA A 133 2.90 15.27 -16.97
N ALA A 134 2.08 14.75 -17.89
CA ALA A 134 0.62 14.79 -17.75
C ALA A 134 -0.06 13.61 -18.44
N VAL A 135 -1.25 13.26 -17.98
CA VAL A 135 -2.11 12.23 -18.60
C VAL A 135 -3.42 12.84 -19.10
N ALA A 136 -4.09 12.17 -20.03
CA ALA A 136 -5.43 12.58 -20.44
C ALA A 136 -6.42 12.44 -19.27
N VAL A 137 -7.44 13.29 -19.23
CA VAL A 137 -8.52 13.12 -18.27
C VAL A 137 -9.50 12.07 -18.79
N LYS A 138 -9.78 11.04 -17.99
CA LYS A 138 -10.71 9.95 -18.33
C LYS A 138 -12.16 10.33 -18.03
N ASP A 139 -12.37 10.97 -16.88
CA ASP A 139 -13.70 11.31 -16.38
C ASP A 139 -14.26 12.59 -17.00
N THR A 140 -15.58 12.74 -16.92
CA THR A 140 -16.24 13.98 -17.33
C THR A 140 -16.02 15.02 -16.24
N ILE A 141 -15.34 16.12 -16.57
CA ILE A 141 -15.10 17.22 -15.63
C ILE A 141 -16.18 18.29 -15.81
N LYS A 142 -16.81 18.65 -14.70
CA LYS A 142 -17.81 19.72 -14.61
C LYS A 142 -17.22 20.91 -13.86
N THR A 143 -17.57 22.11 -14.29
CA THR A 143 -17.50 23.30 -13.42
C THR A 143 -18.77 23.34 -12.58
N ILE A 144 -18.68 23.94 -11.40
CA ILE A 144 -19.79 24.09 -10.45
C ILE A 144 -20.17 25.57 -10.31
N GLU A 145 -21.45 25.88 -10.06
CA GLU A 145 -21.87 27.22 -9.60
C GLU A 145 -21.69 27.33 -8.08
N ASP A 146 -22.04 26.27 -7.36
CA ASP A 146 -21.87 26.07 -5.92
C ASP A 146 -21.66 24.56 -5.62
N GLU A 147 -21.58 24.15 -4.35
CA GLU A 147 -21.26 22.77 -3.98
C GLU A 147 -22.28 21.72 -4.46
N GLU A 148 -23.50 22.11 -4.82
CA GLU A 148 -24.59 21.18 -5.19
C GLU A 148 -24.98 21.26 -6.67
N GLN A 149 -24.64 22.35 -7.38
CA GLN A 149 -25.08 22.58 -8.76
C GLN A 149 -23.93 22.64 -9.78
N PHE A 150 -24.01 21.79 -10.82
CA PHE A 150 -23.12 21.87 -11.99
C PHE A 150 -23.45 23.07 -12.89
N LYS A 151 -22.41 23.80 -13.30
CA LYS A 151 -22.46 24.92 -14.25
C LYS A 151 -22.32 24.46 -15.70
N SER A 152 -21.21 23.82 -16.04
CA SER A 152 -20.91 23.42 -17.41
C SER A 152 -19.96 22.22 -17.47
N THR A 153 -19.84 21.62 -18.65
CA THR A 153 -18.91 20.49 -18.88
C THR A 153 -17.70 20.98 -19.63
N LEU A 154 -16.50 20.69 -19.13
CA LEU A 154 -15.26 21.03 -19.83
C LEU A 154 -14.98 20.01 -20.97
N PRO A 155 -14.56 20.46 -22.16
CA PRO A 155 -14.17 19.55 -23.25
C PRO A 155 -12.95 18.71 -22.87
N ARG A 156 -13.17 17.45 -22.46
CA ARG A 156 -12.10 16.55 -21.93
C ARG A 156 -10.88 16.39 -22.85
N ASN A 157 -11.05 16.51 -24.17
CA ASN A 157 -9.96 16.40 -25.14
C ASN A 157 -8.94 17.55 -25.02
N GLN A 158 -9.37 18.69 -24.48
CA GLN A 158 -8.53 19.86 -24.18
C GLN A 158 -7.94 19.82 -22.77
N LEU A 159 -8.30 18.83 -21.95
CA LEU A 159 -7.85 18.72 -20.56
C LEU A 159 -6.72 17.70 -20.41
N ARG A 160 -5.82 17.98 -19.47
CA ARG A 160 -4.79 17.06 -19.01
C ARG A 160 -4.74 17.11 -17.49
N SER A 161 -4.51 15.96 -16.85
CA SER A 161 -4.18 15.88 -15.43
C SER A 161 -2.67 15.98 -15.28
N VAL A 162 -2.21 17.10 -14.71
CA VAL A 162 -0.79 17.38 -14.54
C VAL A 162 -0.21 16.53 -13.42
N GLN A 163 0.98 16.00 -13.66
CA GLN A 163 1.76 15.20 -12.75
C GLN A 163 3.11 15.87 -12.49
N THR A 164 3.89 15.25 -11.62
CA THR A 164 5.32 15.56 -11.48
C THR A 164 6.12 14.31 -11.87
N PRO A 165 7.37 14.43 -12.37
CA PRO A 165 8.22 15.61 -12.34
C PRO A 165 7.82 16.72 -13.33
N GLN A 166 8.14 17.96 -12.95
CA GLN A 166 8.07 19.14 -13.80
C GLN A 166 9.49 19.70 -13.96
N GLY A 167 10.00 19.70 -15.20
CA GLY A 167 11.36 20.07 -15.55
C GLY A 167 11.44 21.46 -16.17
N PHE A 168 12.41 22.26 -15.71
CA PHE A 168 12.59 23.64 -16.17
C PHE A 168 14.08 23.98 -16.27
N ARG A 169 14.45 24.91 -17.16
CA ARG A 169 15.74 25.61 -17.03
C ARG A 169 15.79 26.34 -15.70
N LYS A 170 16.90 26.23 -14.99
CA LYS A 170 17.08 26.83 -13.65
C LYS A 170 16.75 28.33 -13.66
N ASN A 171 17.24 29.06 -14.65
CA ASN A 171 17.02 30.50 -14.75
C ASN A 171 15.55 30.90 -15.01
N ILE A 172 14.77 30.06 -15.70
CA ILE A 172 13.35 30.31 -15.96
C ILE A 172 12.57 30.11 -14.67
N ILE A 173 12.76 28.97 -13.99
CA ILE A 173 11.98 28.65 -12.80
C ILE A 173 12.32 29.56 -11.62
N VAL A 174 13.60 29.90 -11.41
CA VAL A 174 13.99 30.85 -10.35
C VAL A 174 13.33 32.21 -10.56
N LYS A 175 13.35 32.76 -11.79
CA LYS A 175 12.68 34.03 -12.09
C LYS A 175 11.16 33.96 -11.92
N ALA A 176 10.54 32.81 -12.20
CA ALA A 176 9.11 32.60 -12.01
C ALA A 176 8.74 32.70 -10.52
N TYR A 177 9.54 32.06 -9.67
CA TYR A 177 9.40 32.12 -8.22
C TYR A 177 9.67 33.51 -7.65
N GLU A 178 10.73 34.20 -8.11
CA GLU A 178 11.02 35.58 -7.71
C GLU A 178 9.87 36.53 -8.05
N LYS A 179 9.32 36.43 -9.28
CA LYS A 179 8.16 37.21 -9.71
C LYS A 179 6.91 36.89 -8.89
N ALA A 180 6.62 35.61 -8.68
CA ALA A 180 5.46 35.20 -7.89
C ALA A 180 5.56 35.69 -6.44
N CYS A 181 6.75 35.64 -5.84
CA CYS A 181 7.01 36.19 -4.50
C CYS A 181 6.81 37.71 -4.44
N ALA A 182 7.30 38.44 -5.44
CA ALA A 182 7.15 39.90 -5.51
C ALA A 182 5.69 40.34 -5.74
N GLU A 183 4.88 39.52 -6.42
CA GLU A 183 3.47 39.76 -6.69
C GLU A 183 2.52 39.11 -5.64
N GLU A 184 3.05 38.48 -4.59
CA GLU A 184 2.30 37.71 -3.60
C GLU A 184 1.34 36.67 -4.23
N PHE A 185 1.74 36.11 -5.37
CA PHE A 185 0.95 35.15 -6.13
C PHE A 185 1.30 33.71 -5.74
N TYR A 186 0.27 32.89 -5.49
CA TYR A 186 0.41 31.46 -5.24
C TYR A 186 -0.20 30.63 -6.38
N GLY A 187 0.66 29.87 -7.07
CA GLY A 187 0.27 28.95 -8.13
C GLY A 187 -0.18 27.59 -7.59
N THR A 188 -0.98 26.88 -8.38
CA THR A 188 -1.41 25.50 -8.07
C THR A 188 -0.27 24.49 -8.24
N ASP A 189 0.67 24.77 -9.14
CA ASP A 189 1.90 24.00 -9.39
C ASP A 189 3.04 24.91 -9.91
N ASP A 190 4.20 24.31 -10.22
CA ASP A 190 5.39 25.06 -10.68
C ASP A 190 5.19 25.60 -12.10
N ALA A 191 4.46 24.87 -12.94
CA ALA A 191 4.11 25.28 -14.30
C ALA A 191 3.30 26.58 -14.32
N ALA A 192 2.31 26.73 -13.43
CA ALA A 192 1.48 27.93 -13.33
C ALA A 192 2.31 29.22 -13.12
N LEU A 193 3.42 29.12 -12.37
CA LEU A 193 4.33 30.26 -12.15
C LEU A 193 5.06 30.65 -13.44
N VAL A 194 5.50 29.66 -14.20
CA VAL A 194 6.21 29.84 -15.47
C VAL A 194 5.26 30.38 -16.56
N GLU A 195 4.04 29.85 -16.63
CA GLU A 195 2.99 30.33 -17.54
C GLU A 195 2.65 31.80 -17.29
N ARG A 196 2.62 32.22 -16.02
CA ARG A 196 2.39 33.63 -15.62
C ARG A 196 3.52 34.58 -16.07
N MET A 197 4.71 34.06 -16.39
CA MET A 197 5.75 34.85 -17.04
C MET A 197 5.56 34.99 -18.56
N GLY A 198 4.54 34.34 -19.13
CA GLY A 198 4.36 34.23 -20.58
C GLY A 198 5.30 33.21 -21.24
N VAL A 199 5.94 32.34 -20.45
CA VAL A 199 6.81 31.28 -20.97
C VAL A 199 5.98 30.02 -21.23
N PRO A 200 6.00 29.46 -22.45
CA PRO A 200 5.25 28.24 -22.75
C PRO A 200 5.73 27.05 -21.91
N VAL A 201 4.78 26.25 -21.41
CA VAL A 201 5.04 24.98 -20.74
C VAL A 201 4.65 23.82 -21.65
N TYR A 202 5.60 22.94 -21.96
CA TYR A 202 5.37 21.79 -22.85
C TYR A 202 5.01 20.54 -22.06
N VAL A 203 4.12 19.73 -22.63
CA VAL A 203 3.66 18.49 -22.00
C VAL A 203 4.40 17.30 -22.57
N VAL A 204 4.75 16.34 -21.72
CA VAL A 204 5.11 14.98 -22.09
C VAL A 204 4.11 14.01 -21.48
N GLU A 205 3.98 12.85 -22.11
CA GLU A 205 3.09 11.80 -21.61
C GLU A 205 3.57 11.28 -20.24
N GLY A 206 2.65 11.23 -19.27
CA GLY A 206 2.84 10.63 -17.95
C GLY A 206 2.40 9.16 -17.91
N SER A 207 2.04 8.67 -16.72
CA SER A 207 1.36 7.38 -16.54
C SER A 207 0.29 7.49 -15.48
N TYR A 208 -0.83 6.77 -15.64
CA TYR A 208 -1.83 6.67 -14.59
C TYR A 208 -1.29 5.98 -13.34
N ASP A 209 -0.26 5.15 -13.46
CA ASP A 209 0.41 4.48 -12.34
C ASP A 209 1.27 5.44 -11.50
N ASN A 210 1.64 6.61 -12.05
CA ASN A 210 2.35 7.67 -11.34
C ASN A 210 1.39 8.48 -10.43
N ILE A 211 0.60 7.76 -9.65
CA ILE A 211 -0.39 8.33 -8.73
C ILE A 211 0.29 9.18 -7.65
N LYS A 212 -0.45 10.19 -7.16
CA LYS A 212 -0.04 10.97 -6.00
C LYS A 212 -0.80 10.49 -4.79
N ILE A 213 -0.09 9.89 -3.85
CA ILE A 213 -0.65 9.45 -2.57
C ILE A 213 -1.21 10.67 -1.83
N THR A 214 -2.52 10.69 -1.69
CA THR A 214 -3.30 11.81 -1.15
C THR A 214 -4.29 11.32 -0.10
N THR A 215 -4.96 10.19 -0.36
CA THR A 215 -5.84 9.47 0.58
C THR A 215 -5.31 8.07 0.85
N LYS A 216 -5.95 7.36 1.81
CA LYS A 216 -5.58 5.98 2.15
C LYS A 216 -5.83 5.02 0.98
N GLU A 217 -6.83 5.28 0.13
CA GLU A 217 -7.11 4.43 -1.03
C GLU A 217 -6.02 4.49 -2.10
N ASP A 218 -5.17 5.53 -2.09
CA ASP A 218 -4.03 5.65 -3.01
C ASP A 218 -2.84 4.76 -2.60
N MET A 219 -2.86 4.15 -1.41
CA MET A 219 -1.82 3.22 -1.00
C MET A 219 -1.96 1.91 -1.79
N PRO A 220 -0.86 1.36 -2.33
CA PRO A 220 -0.93 0.08 -3.01
C PRO A 220 -1.36 -0.99 -2.01
N MET A 221 -2.38 -1.77 -2.39
CA MET A 221 -2.86 -2.88 -1.58
C MET A 221 -1.88 -4.05 -1.71
N GLU A 222 -1.33 -4.50 -0.59
CA GLU A 222 -0.47 -5.69 -0.57
C GLU A 222 -1.34 -6.92 -0.31
N TYR A 223 -1.35 -7.87 -1.26
CA TYR A 223 -2.02 -9.15 -1.09
C TYR A 223 -1.04 -10.20 -0.58
N ARG A 224 -1.43 -10.92 0.48
CA ARG A 224 -0.66 -12.02 1.04
C ARG A 224 -1.48 -13.30 1.03
N ILE A 225 -0.84 -14.40 0.65
CA ILE A 225 -1.48 -15.72 0.60
C ILE A 225 -0.91 -16.55 1.74
N GLY A 226 -1.79 -17.25 2.45
CA GLY A 226 -1.39 -18.21 3.47
C GLY A 226 -2.09 -19.53 3.26
N THR A 227 -1.41 -20.61 3.66
CA THR A 227 -1.91 -21.97 3.63
C THR A 227 -1.79 -22.57 5.02
N GLY A 228 -2.78 -23.35 5.44
CA GLY A 228 -2.73 -24.12 6.67
C GLY A 228 -3.17 -25.54 6.41
N TYR A 229 -2.55 -26.48 7.12
CA TYR A 229 -2.87 -27.89 7.05
C TYR A 229 -2.76 -28.47 8.45
N ASP A 230 -3.82 -29.15 8.89
CA ASP A 230 -3.84 -29.75 10.21
C ASP A 230 -4.48 -31.14 10.18
N VAL A 231 -4.10 -32.00 11.13
CA VAL A 231 -4.52 -33.39 11.23
C VAL A 231 -4.75 -33.78 12.68
N HIS A 232 -5.94 -34.31 12.95
CA HIS A 232 -6.30 -34.82 14.27
C HIS A 232 -6.76 -36.28 14.18
N ARG A 233 -6.31 -37.08 15.14
CA ARG A 233 -6.73 -38.48 15.29
C ARG A 233 -8.13 -38.55 15.92
N PHE A 234 -8.94 -39.52 15.51
CA PHE A 234 -10.18 -39.83 16.23
C PHE A 234 -9.91 -40.41 17.63
N ALA A 235 -10.80 -40.11 18.57
CA ALA A 235 -10.80 -40.64 19.93
C ALA A 235 -12.22 -40.89 20.43
N GLU A 236 -12.37 -41.89 21.29
CA GLU A 236 -13.61 -42.17 21.99
C GLU A 236 -13.89 -41.12 23.09
N ASN A 237 -15.15 -41.01 23.51
CA ASN A 237 -15.58 -40.12 24.60
C ASN A 237 -15.26 -38.64 24.38
N ARG A 238 -15.24 -38.18 23.13
CA ARG A 238 -15.08 -36.77 22.75
C ARG A 238 -16.16 -36.35 21.76
N ARG A 239 -16.54 -35.09 21.82
CA ARG A 239 -17.42 -34.45 20.83
C ARG A 239 -16.61 -34.18 19.55
N LEU A 240 -17.24 -34.34 18.38
CA LEU A 240 -16.63 -33.94 17.11
C LEU A 240 -17.01 -32.48 16.84
N ILE A 241 -16.07 -31.57 17.04
CA ILE A 241 -16.27 -30.14 16.80
C ILE A 241 -15.48 -29.77 15.54
N LEU A 242 -16.17 -29.14 14.58
CA LEU A 242 -15.61 -28.68 13.31
C LEU A 242 -16.24 -27.34 12.96
N GLY A 243 -15.45 -26.31 12.67
CA GLY A 243 -15.94 -24.94 12.42
C GLY A 243 -16.83 -24.39 13.54
N GLY A 244 -16.57 -24.76 14.80
CA GLY A 244 -17.41 -24.41 15.95
C GLY A 244 -18.75 -25.15 16.04
N VAL A 245 -19.01 -26.11 15.16
CA VAL A 245 -20.24 -26.91 15.13
C VAL A 245 -19.99 -28.28 15.73
N GLU A 246 -20.84 -28.73 16.66
CA GLU A 246 -20.84 -30.13 17.07
C GLU A 246 -21.50 -31.01 16.01
N VAL A 247 -20.71 -31.87 15.37
CA VAL A 247 -21.19 -32.83 14.38
C VAL A 247 -21.54 -34.15 15.09
N PRO A 248 -22.80 -34.63 15.01
CA PRO A 248 -23.18 -35.90 15.63
C PRO A 248 -22.40 -37.08 15.04
N TYR A 249 -21.46 -37.62 15.82
CA TYR A 249 -20.68 -38.79 15.46
C TYR A 249 -20.21 -39.54 16.70
N LYS A 250 -19.94 -40.84 16.54
CA LYS A 250 -19.52 -41.74 17.65
C LYS A 250 -18.12 -41.47 18.20
N LEU A 251 -17.30 -40.71 17.48
CA LEU A 251 -15.92 -40.38 17.82
C LEU A 251 -15.72 -38.86 17.69
N GLY A 252 -14.90 -38.28 18.56
CA GLY A 252 -14.42 -36.90 18.45
C GLY A 252 -12.95 -36.86 18.05
N LEU A 253 -12.37 -35.66 18.00
CA LEU A 253 -10.96 -35.48 17.67
C LEU A 253 -10.11 -35.32 18.94
N LEU A 254 -8.92 -35.93 18.94
CA LEU A 254 -7.93 -35.82 19.99
C LEU A 254 -7.16 -34.50 19.84
N GLY A 255 -6.99 -33.74 20.91
CA GLY A 255 -6.23 -32.48 20.94
C GLY A 255 -6.30 -31.80 22.29
N HIS A 256 -5.47 -30.78 22.49
CA HIS A 256 -5.40 -29.99 23.74
C HIS A 256 -6.61 -29.07 23.92
N SER A 257 -7.13 -28.47 22.84
CA SER A 257 -8.37 -27.68 22.78
C SER A 257 -9.62 -28.58 22.56
N ASP A 258 -10.71 -27.98 22.08
CA ASP A 258 -11.85 -28.71 21.50
C ASP A 258 -11.51 -29.51 20.22
N ALA A 259 -10.26 -29.42 19.76
CA ALA A 259 -9.67 -30.22 18.68
C ALA A 259 -10.31 -29.98 17.29
N ASP A 260 -10.76 -28.74 17.05
CA ASP A 260 -11.34 -28.30 15.79
C ASP A 260 -10.27 -28.14 14.70
N VAL A 261 -9.97 -29.25 14.01
CA VAL A 261 -8.96 -29.31 12.93
C VAL A 261 -9.25 -28.34 11.77
N LEU A 262 -10.51 -27.99 11.53
CA LEU A 262 -10.86 -27.00 10.49
C LEU A 262 -10.41 -25.61 10.91
N VAL A 263 -10.76 -25.20 12.13
CA VAL A 263 -10.41 -23.88 12.66
C VAL A 263 -8.90 -23.74 12.82
N HIS A 264 -8.20 -24.80 13.22
CA HIS A 264 -6.74 -24.81 13.29
C HIS A 264 -6.07 -24.57 11.94
N ALA A 265 -6.49 -25.29 10.89
CA ALA A 265 -5.98 -25.06 9.54
C ALA A 265 -6.26 -23.62 9.06
N VAL A 266 -7.43 -23.05 9.39
CA VAL A 266 -7.74 -21.64 9.08
C VAL A 266 -6.82 -20.68 9.84
N MET A 267 -6.59 -20.91 11.14
CA MET A 267 -5.65 -20.09 11.93
C MET A 267 -4.23 -20.12 11.36
N ASP A 268 -3.73 -21.30 10.98
CA ASP A 268 -2.40 -21.43 10.37
C ASP A 268 -2.30 -20.70 9.03
N ALA A 269 -3.33 -20.80 8.17
CA ALA A 269 -3.36 -20.03 6.94
C ALA A 269 -3.28 -18.52 7.21
N LEU A 270 -4.08 -18.02 8.15
CA LEU A 270 -4.13 -16.60 8.53
C LEU A 270 -2.80 -16.11 9.12
N LEU A 271 -2.23 -16.85 10.07
CA LEU A 271 -0.95 -16.52 10.71
C LEU A 271 0.21 -16.60 9.71
N GLY A 272 0.19 -17.61 8.83
CA GLY A 272 1.14 -17.79 7.74
C GLY A 272 1.12 -16.63 6.75
N ALA A 273 -0.06 -16.22 6.28
CA ALA A 273 -0.21 -15.05 5.41
C ALA A 273 0.37 -13.78 6.04
N ALA A 274 0.22 -13.59 7.36
CA ALA A 274 0.74 -12.44 8.09
C ALA A 274 2.23 -12.57 8.48
N ALA A 275 2.91 -13.67 8.13
CA ALA A 275 4.28 -13.98 8.56
C ALA A 275 4.45 -14.00 10.09
N LEU A 276 3.43 -14.51 10.81
CA LEU A 276 3.41 -14.57 12.28
C LEU A 276 3.75 -15.95 12.84
N GLY A 277 4.12 -16.92 12.00
CA GLY A 277 4.37 -18.31 12.39
C GLY A 277 3.09 -19.15 12.32
N ASP A 278 2.98 -20.12 13.21
CA ASP A 278 1.89 -21.11 13.28
C ASP A 278 1.13 -21.03 14.61
N ILE A 279 0.03 -21.77 14.71
CA ILE A 279 -0.81 -21.88 15.90
C ILE A 279 0.00 -22.27 17.16
N GLY A 280 0.97 -23.19 17.05
CA GLY A 280 1.75 -23.70 18.17
C GLY A 280 2.65 -22.62 18.81
N ARG A 281 3.09 -21.63 18.03
CA ARG A 281 3.81 -20.45 18.54
C ARG A 281 2.94 -19.53 19.39
N HIS A 282 1.66 -19.37 19.02
CA HIS A 282 0.74 -18.43 19.69
C HIS A 282 -0.04 -19.08 20.82
N PHE A 283 -0.34 -20.37 20.69
CA PHE A 283 -1.13 -21.16 21.63
C PHE A 283 -0.43 -22.52 21.89
N PRO A 284 0.67 -22.55 22.65
CA PRO A 284 1.43 -23.78 22.87
C PRO A 284 0.65 -24.83 23.65
N ASP A 285 0.66 -26.07 23.17
CA ASP A 285 0.00 -27.23 23.81
C ASP A 285 0.49 -27.54 25.24
N SER A 286 1.68 -27.04 25.61
CA SER A 286 2.25 -27.18 26.95
C SER A 286 1.63 -26.23 27.99
N ASP A 287 0.89 -25.22 27.57
CA ASP A 287 0.24 -24.26 28.47
C ASP A 287 -1.16 -24.74 28.85
N GLU A 288 -1.34 -25.11 30.12
CA GLU A 288 -2.60 -25.59 30.68
C GLU A 288 -3.76 -24.58 30.51
N LYS A 289 -3.47 -23.30 30.27
CA LYS A 289 -4.50 -22.27 29.97
C LYS A 289 -5.36 -22.61 28.74
N TYR A 290 -4.80 -23.32 27.76
CA TYR A 290 -5.51 -23.63 26.50
C TYR A 290 -6.20 -24.99 26.51
N LYS A 291 -6.08 -25.74 27.60
CA LYS A 291 -6.68 -27.07 27.74
C LYS A 291 -8.20 -26.96 27.79
N GLY A 292 -8.86 -27.58 26.82
CA GLY A 292 -10.32 -27.48 26.66
C GLY A 292 -10.82 -26.09 26.25
N ALA A 293 -9.92 -25.20 25.80
CA ALA A 293 -10.33 -23.91 25.23
C ALA A 293 -11.10 -24.13 23.92
N SER A 294 -12.01 -23.21 23.62
CA SER A 294 -12.70 -23.21 22.32
C SER A 294 -11.78 -22.70 21.23
N SER A 295 -11.60 -23.46 20.15
CA SER A 295 -10.80 -23.02 19.01
C SER A 295 -11.39 -21.79 18.32
N MET A 296 -12.70 -21.55 18.41
CA MET A 296 -13.31 -20.30 17.94
C MET A 296 -12.80 -19.07 18.74
N LYS A 297 -12.55 -19.21 20.05
CA LYS A 297 -11.98 -18.12 20.84
C LYS A 297 -10.51 -17.86 20.48
N LEU A 298 -9.78 -18.92 20.12
CA LEU A 298 -8.42 -18.78 19.59
C LEU A 298 -8.42 -18.07 18.23
N LEU A 299 -9.37 -18.42 17.36
CA LEU A 299 -9.56 -17.76 16.06
C LEU A 299 -9.88 -16.26 16.23
N GLU A 300 -10.70 -15.88 17.21
CA GLU A 300 -10.95 -14.48 17.55
C GLU A 300 -9.66 -13.75 17.94
N ASN A 301 -8.80 -14.37 18.75
CA ASN A 301 -7.49 -13.79 19.10
C ASN A 301 -6.58 -13.61 17.87
N VAL A 302 -6.62 -14.55 16.92
CA VAL A 302 -5.91 -14.41 15.63
C VAL A 302 -6.48 -13.25 14.82
N SER A 303 -7.81 -13.10 14.77
CA SER A 303 -8.48 -11.96 14.12
C SER A 303 -8.00 -10.63 14.69
N ASP A 304 -7.98 -10.50 16.02
CA ASP A 304 -7.53 -9.28 16.70
C ASP A 304 -6.02 -9.03 16.46
N LEU A 305 -5.20 -10.08 16.38
CA LEU A 305 -3.78 -9.97 16.06
C LEU A 305 -3.55 -9.44 14.64
N LEU A 306 -4.34 -9.92 13.67
CA LEU A 306 -4.30 -9.43 12.28
C LEU A 306 -4.70 -7.96 12.19
N GLU A 307 -5.80 -7.59 12.84
CA GLU A 307 -6.31 -6.21 12.88
C GLU A 307 -5.27 -5.26 13.49
N ASN A 308 -4.66 -5.63 14.62
CA ASN A 308 -3.58 -4.86 15.26
C ASN A 308 -2.33 -4.70 14.38
N LYS A 309 -2.11 -5.60 13.42
CA LYS A 309 -1.01 -5.54 12.45
C LYS A 309 -1.41 -4.83 11.14
N GLY A 310 -2.65 -4.35 11.05
CA GLY A 310 -3.20 -3.63 9.90
C GLY A 310 -3.63 -4.53 8.74
N TYR A 311 -3.82 -5.84 8.98
CA TYR A 311 -4.33 -6.75 7.97
C TYR A 311 -5.85 -6.81 7.97
N SER A 312 -6.43 -6.95 6.77
CA SER A 312 -7.84 -7.31 6.59
C SER A 312 -7.95 -8.61 5.80
N ILE A 313 -9.00 -9.39 6.05
CA ILE A 313 -9.19 -10.69 5.39
C ILE A 313 -9.91 -10.48 4.04
N GLY A 314 -9.27 -10.92 2.97
CA GLY A 314 -9.80 -10.96 1.61
C GLY A 314 -10.84 -12.07 1.47
N ASN A 315 -10.39 -13.33 1.53
CA ASN A 315 -11.23 -14.52 1.56
C ASN A 315 -10.52 -15.72 2.21
N ILE A 316 -11.29 -16.74 2.57
CA ILE A 316 -10.83 -18.04 3.09
C ILE A 316 -11.54 -19.14 2.30
N ASP A 317 -10.77 -20.14 1.87
CA ASP A 317 -11.29 -21.38 1.30
C ASP A 317 -10.67 -22.56 2.03
N ALA A 318 -11.51 -23.44 2.57
CA ALA A 318 -11.07 -24.61 3.32
C ALA A 318 -11.66 -25.91 2.76
N THR A 319 -10.96 -27.02 2.99
CA THR A 319 -11.38 -28.36 2.61
C THR A 319 -11.16 -29.31 3.78
N ILE A 320 -12.25 -29.86 4.31
CA ILE A 320 -12.23 -30.92 5.30
C ILE A 320 -12.09 -32.26 4.56
N ILE A 321 -11.07 -33.05 4.93
CA ILE A 321 -10.76 -34.34 4.32
C ILE A 321 -11.13 -35.43 5.33
N ALA A 322 -12.31 -36.03 5.14
CA ALA A 322 -12.88 -37.00 6.06
C ALA A 322 -13.64 -38.10 5.30
N GLN A 323 -13.46 -39.36 5.69
CA GLN A 323 -14.26 -40.46 5.14
C GLN A 323 -15.68 -40.50 5.73
N GLU A 324 -15.80 -40.19 7.01
CA GLU A 324 -17.04 -40.07 7.79
C GLU A 324 -16.81 -39.06 8.94
N PRO A 325 -17.86 -38.41 9.46
CA PRO A 325 -19.26 -38.43 9.02
C PRO A 325 -19.51 -37.59 7.75
N LYS A 326 -20.76 -37.60 7.25
CA LYS A 326 -21.18 -36.72 6.15
C LYS A 326 -21.33 -35.28 6.68
N LEU A 327 -20.48 -34.38 6.18
CA LEU A 327 -20.40 -32.99 6.69
C LEU A 327 -21.35 -32.01 5.98
N SER A 328 -21.89 -32.35 4.81
CA SER A 328 -22.71 -31.43 4.00
C SER A 328 -23.85 -30.72 4.75
N PRO A 329 -24.55 -31.33 5.73
CA PRO A 329 -25.62 -30.63 6.47
C PRO A 329 -25.11 -29.51 7.39
N PHE A 330 -23.82 -29.51 7.73
CA PHE A 330 -23.22 -28.64 8.75
C PHE A 330 -22.33 -27.54 8.14
N ILE A 331 -21.97 -27.65 6.85
CA ILE A 331 -21.02 -26.75 6.18
C ILE A 331 -21.45 -25.28 6.25
N GLU A 332 -22.73 -24.96 6.05
CA GLU A 332 -23.19 -23.57 6.10
C GLU A 332 -23.09 -22.97 7.51
N GLU A 333 -23.38 -23.75 8.55
CA GLU A 333 -23.22 -23.30 9.94
C GLU A 333 -21.74 -23.07 10.28
N MET A 334 -20.84 -23.97 9.84
CA MET A 334 -19.39 -23.79 10.00
C MET A 334 -18.89 -22.50 9.33
N LYS A 335 -19.39 -22.20 8.12
CA LYS A 335 -19.05 -20.96 7.39
C LYS A 335 -19.50 -19.73 8.15
N ILE A 336 -20.73 -19.73 8.68
CA ILE A 336 -21.29 -18.61 9.45
C ILE A 336 -20.46 -18.38 10.72
N ASN A 337 -20.21 -19.43 11.51
CA ASN A 337 -19.45 -19.33 12.75
C ASN A 337 -18.05 -18.75 12.54
N ILE A 338 -17.33 -19.23 11.52
CA ILE A 338 -15.99 -18.73 11.16
C ILE A 338 -16.07 -17.27 10.70
N ALA A 339 -17.03 -16.92 9.85
CA ALA A 339 -17.18 -15.56 9.34
C ALA A 339 -17.51 -14.55 10.46
N GLU A 340 -18.43 -14.91 11.36
CA GLU A 340 -18.83 -14.07 12.50
C GLU A 340 -17.66 -13.87 13.48
N THR A 341 -16.93 -14.93 13.79
CA THR A 341 -15.75 -14.87 14.68
C THR A 341 -14.65 -13.98 14.11
N LEU A 342 -14.46 -14.02 12.80
CA LEU A 342 -13.49 -13.18 12.07
C LEU A 342 -14.04 -11.78 11.74
N LYS A 343 -15.28 -11.45 12.12
CA LYS A 343 -15.95 -10.17 11.83
C LYS A 343 -15.97 -9.84 10.32
N ILE A 344 -16.15 -10.84 9.47
CA ILE A 344 -16.23 -10.70 8.00
C ILE A 344 -17.57 -11.19 7.45
N SER A 345 -17.89 -10.75 6.24
CA SER A 345 -19.06 -11.25 5.52
C SER A 345 -18.92 -12.74 5.21
N HIS A 346 -19.99 -13.52 5.39
CA HIS A 346 -20.04 -14.95 5.11
C HIS A 346 -19.67 -15.31 3.66
N ASN A 347 -19.89 -14.40 2.69
CA ASN A 347 -19.50 -14.60 1.29
C ASN A 347 -17.98 -14.61 1.06
N LYS A 348 -17.17 -14.31 2.09
CA LYS A 348 -15.71 -14.41 2.07
C LYS A 348 -15.19 -15.75 2.59
N VAL A 349 -16.06 -16.64 3.08
CA VAL A 349 -15.67 -17.94 3.64
C VAL A 349 -16.32 -19.06 2.85
N ASN A 350 -15.51 -19.97 2.33
CA ASN A 350 -15.97 -21.19 1.68
C ASN A 350 -15.39 -22.41 2.39
N ILE A 351 -16.21 -23.44 2.58
CA ILE A 351 -15.80 -24.70 3.22
C ILE A 351 -16.30 -25.84 2.35
N LYS A 352 -15.39 -26.75 2.00
CA LYS A 352 -15.64 -27.95 1.21
C LYS A 352 -15.41 -29.17 2.08
N ALA A 353 -15.99 -30.29 1.70
CA ALA A 353 -15.67 -31.58 2.28
C ALA A 353 -15.41 -32.59 1.17
N THR A 354 -14.39 -33.42 1.34
CA THR A 354 -14.07 -34.51 0.40
C THR A 354 -13.70 -35.78 1.17
N THR A 355 -13.93 -36.92 0.53
CA THR A 355 -13.38 -38.19 1.00
C THR A 355 -12.04 -38.47 0.33
N THR A 356 -11.38 -39.54 0.74
CA THR A 356 -10.14 -40.03 0.14
C THR A 356 -10.33 -41.42 -0.49
N GLU A 357 -11.57 -41.74 -0.89
CA GLU A 357 -11.92 -43.02 -1.53
C GLU A 357 -11.45 -44.24 -0.73
N ARG A 358 -11.53 -44.16 0.61
CA ARG A 358 -11.06 -45.18 1.58
C ARG A 358 -9.54 -45.42 1.56
N LEU A 359 -8.76 -44.51 0.98
CA LEU A 359 -7.30 -44.54 0.96
C LEU A 359 -6.71 -43.67 2.08
N GLY A 360 -5.52 -44.04 2.56
CA GLY A 360 -4.81 -43.28 3.59
C GLY A 360 -5.50 -43.30 4.97
N PHE A 361 -4.96 -42.53 5.92
CA PHE A 361 -5.44 -42.51 7.31
C PHE A 361 -6.86 -41.93 7.42
N THR A 362 -7.17 -40.90 6.62
CA THR A 362 -8.52 -40.32 6.52
C THR A 362 -9.51 -41.34 5.97
N GLY A 363 -9.12 -42.11 4.95
CA GLY A 363 -9.94 -43.16 4.34
C GLY A 363 -10.16 -44.37 5.25
N ARG A 364 -9.16 -44.73 6.07
CA ARG A 364 -9.27 -45.76 7.12
C ARG A 364 -9.99 -45.28 8.38
N LYS A 365 -10.44 -44.02 8.42
CA LYS A 365 -11.12 -43.40 9.57
C LYS A 365 -10.25 -43.37 10.83
N GLU A 366 -8.95 -43.17 10.66
CA GLU A 366 -8.00 -42.98 11.77
C GLU A 366 -8.03 -41.54 12.29
N GLY A 367 -8.47 -40.58 11.47
CA GLY A 367 -8.58 -39.17 11.81
C GLY A 367 -9.20 -38.34 10.69
N ILE A 368 -9.23 -37.02 10.90
CA ILE A 368 -9.65 -36.02 9.93
C ILE A 368 -8.47 -35.08 9.66
N ALA A 369 -8.30 -34.68 8.41
CA ALA A 369 -7.41 -33.59 8.04
C ALA A 369 -8.21 -32.39 7.54
N SER A 370 -7.64 -31.20 7.65
CA SER A 370 -8.18 -29.99 7.02
C SER A 370 -7.08 -29.21 6.34
N GLU A 371 -7.39 -28.64 5.19
CA GLU A 371 -6.53 -27.70 4.47
C GLU A 371 -7.28 -26.37 4.33
N ALA A 372 -6.59 -25.26 4.46
CA ALA A 372 -7.13 -23.93 4.24
C ALA A 372 -6.16 -23.07 3.45
N VAL A 373 -6.71 -22.20 2.60
CA VAL A 373 -6.00 -21.10 1.94
C VAL A 373 -6.72 -19.80 2.25
N CYS A 374 -5.97 -18.72 2.46
CA CYS A 374 -6.55 -17.40 2.67
C CYS A 374 -5.77 -16.31 1.92
N ILE A 375 -6.45 -15.19 1.71
CA ILE A 375 -5.83 -13.94 1.25
C ILE A 375 -6.01 -12.89 2.36
N LEU A 376 -4.92 -12.21 2.71
CA LEU A 376 -4.93 -10.98 3.51
C LEU A 376 -4.60 -9.78 2.62
N ASN A 377 -5.21 -8.64 2.93
CA ASN A 377 -4.88 -7.34 2.34
C ASN A 377 -4.22 -6.47 3.42
N LYS A 378 -3.19 -5.72 3.03
CA LYS A 378 -2.54 -4.71 3.88
C LYS A 378 -2.50 -3.35 3.19
#